data_AF-E2BJ58-F1
#
_entry.id   AF-E2BJ58-F1
#
_cell.length_a   1.000
_cell.length_b   1.000
_cell.length_c   1.000
_cell.angle_alpha   90.00
_cell.angle_beta   90.00
_cell.angle_gamma   90.00
#
_symmetry.space_group_name_H-M   'P 1'
#
loop_
_entity.id
_entity.type
_entity.pdbx_description
1 polymer ?
#
loop_
_entity_poly.entity_id
_entity_poly.type
_entity_poly.pdbx_seq_one_letter_code
_entity_poly.pdbx_strand_id
1 'polypeptide(L)'
;MKITNSDEPVEGSQTYTEKMVKWIGKVNYKKLTCSTSPKRNLRVETLLSCTLDKARYNLRCKQVARLNRWRQVRSELLKDVYYGSCAVYHEIEAQKEKDQIIRGENELQINWFEELGLEDLDEFLHQISGIKTSVER
;
A
#
# COMPACT_ATOMS: atom_id res chain seq x y z
N MET A 1 32.37 -44.32 8.64
CA MET A 1 31.69 -43.40 7.72
C MET A 1 31.13 -42.25 8.54
N LYS A 2 31.63 -41.02 8.36
CA LYS A 2 31.10 -39.83 9.02
C LYS A 2 30.11 -39.17 8.07
N ILE A 3 28.83 -39.16 8.43
CA ILE A 3 27.80 -38.37 7.76
C ILE A 3 27.79 -37.02 8.48
N THR A 4 28.37 -36.00 7.85
CA THR A 4 28.21 -34.61 8.29
C THR A 4 26.93 -34.08 7.66
N ASN A 5 25.84 -34.06 8.44
CA ASN A 5 24.69 -33.23 8.13
C ASN A 5 25.09 -31.77 8.37
N SER A 6 25.54 -31.09 7.31
CA SER A 6 25.58 -29.63 7.28
C SER A 6 24.18 -29.13 7.01
N ASP A 7 23.34 -29.13 8.04
CA ASP A 7 22.17 -28.24 8.11
C ASP A 7 22.69 -26.83 8.41
N GLU A 8 23.26 -26.17 7.40
CA GLU A 8 23.32 -24.72 7.42
C GLU A 8 21.92 -24.19 7.10
N PRO A 9 21.38 -23.25 7.91
CA PRO A 9 20.10 -22.65 7.60
C PRO A 9 20.28 -21.82 6.34
N VAL A 10 19.69 -22.29 5.23
CA VAL A 10 19.56 -21.49 4.00
C VAL A 10 18.85 -20.20 4.40
N GLU A 11 19.59 -19.09 4.43
CA GLU A 11 19.03 -17.75 4.55
C GLU A 11 17.95 -17.62 3.47
N GLY A 12 16.69 -17.76 3.90
CA GLY A 12 15.55 -17.81 3.00
C GLY A 12 15.57 -16.58 2.11
N SER A 13 15.63 -16.82 0.80
CA SER A 13 15.55 -15.75 -0.21
C SER A 13 14.34 -14.87 0.10
N GLN A 14 14.60 -13.65 0.57
CA GLN A 14 13.54 -12.72 0.94
C GLN A 14 12.57 -12.56 -0.22
N THR A 15 11.29 -12.76 0.06
CA THR A 15 10.26 -12.61 -0.96
C THR A 15 10.27 -11.18 -1.50
N TYR A 16 9.88 -11.00 -2.76
CA TYR A 16 9.80 -9.67 -3.36
C TYR A 16 9.02 -8.67 -2.47
N THR A 17 7.95 -9.16 -1.82
CA THR A 17 7.12 -8.39 -0.90
C THR A 17 7.89 -7.95 0.35
N GLU A 18 8.70 -8.82 0.95
CA GLU A 18 9.57 -8.46 2.09
C GLU A 18 10.62 -7.42 1.71
N LYS A 19 11.22 -7.55 0.53
CA LYS A 19 12.15 -6.55 -0.01
C LYS A 19 11.45 -5.20 -0.16
N MET A 20 10.20 -5.20 -0.63
CA MET A 20 9.41 -3.98 -0.79
C MET A 20 9.03 -3.34 0.55
N VAL A 21 8.64 -4.12 1.56
CA VAL A 21 8.36 -3.63 2.93
C VAL A 21 9.60 -3.01 3.56
N LYS A 22 10.76 -3.69 3.47
CA LYS A 22 12.03 -3.13 3.96
C LYS A 22 12.40 -1.84 3.26
N TRP A 23 12.21 -1.78 1.95
CA TRP A 23 12.48 -0.58 1.16
C TRP A 23 11.55 0.57 1.54
N ILE A 24 10.24 0.33 1.72
CA ILE A 24 9.28 1.34 2.22
C ILE A 24 9.76 1.91 3.56
N GLY A 25 10.21 1.06 4.49
CA GLY A 25 10.77 1.50 5.77
C GLY A 25 11.97 2.44 5.61
N LYS A 26 12.90 2.11 4.70
CA LYS A 26 14.08 2.96 4.39
C LYS A 26 13.68 4.31 3.80
N VAL A 27 12.72 4.34 2.87
CA VAL A 27 12.26 5.58 2.24
C VAL A 27 11.48 6.46 3.25
N ASN A 28 10.66 5.85 4.12
CA ASN A 28 9.99 6.55 5.23
C ASN A 28 10.99 7.21 6.18
N TYR A 29 12.02 6.45 6.60
CA TYR A 29 13.09 6.99 7.44
C TYR A 29 13.78 8.17 6.76
N LYS A 30 14.11 8.04 5.47
CA LYS A 30 14.74 9.12 4.69
C LYS A 30 13.84 10.35 4.57
N LYS A 31 12.53 10.16 4.33
CA LYS A 31 11.55 11.26 4.30
C LYS A 31 11.54 12.00 5.63
N LEU A 32 11.50 11.27 6.75
CA LEU A 32 11.54 11.86 8.09
C LEU A 32 12.83 12.66 8.32
N THR A 33 14.00 12.09 7.99
CA THR A 33 15.27 12.82 8.12
C THR A 33 15.30 14.09 7.26
N CYS A 34 14.76 14.03 6.04
CA CYS A 34 14.66 15.19 5.15
C CYS A 34 13.71 16.27 5.69
N SER A 35 12.58 15.89 6.29
CA SER A 35 11.63 16.85 6.88
C SER A 35 12.12 17.44 8.20
N THR A 36 12.94 16.73 8.97
CA THR A 36 13.55 17.27 10.20
C THR A 36 14.80 18.12 9.94
N SER A 37 15.34 18.14 8.73
CA SER A 37 16.53 18.92 8.39
C SER A 37 16.26 20.44 8.47
N PRO A 38 17.20 21.25 9.00
CA PRO A 38 17.10 22.72 8.94
C PRO A 38 17.12 23.28 7.51
N LYS A 39 17.74 22.55 6.56
CA LYS A 39 17.77 22.89 5.13
C LYS A 39 16.91 21.89 4.38
N ARG A 40 15.58 22.07 4.45
CA ARG A 40 14.61 21.18 3.79
C ARG A 40 14.68 21.35 2.29
N ASN A 41 14.77 20.24 1.57
CA ASN A 41 14.61 20.23 0.12
C ASN A 41 13.22 19.69 -0.23
N LEU A 42 12.29 20.61 -0.49
CA LEU A 42 10.88 20.31 -0.77
C LEU A 42 10.72 19.40 -2.01
N ARG A 43 11.60 19.54 -3.01
CA ARG A 43 11.59 18.67 -4.20
C ARG A 43 11.95 17.22 -3.85
N VAL A 44 12.91 17.04 -2.95
CA VAL A 44 13.28 15.69 -2.47
C VAL A 44 12.17 15.10 -1.61
N GLU A 45 11.55 15.91 -0.74
CA GLU A 45 10.46 15.47 0.11
C GLU A 45 9.22 15.04 -0.69
N THR A 46 8.83 15.81 -1.70
CA THR A 46 7.72 15.46 -2.62
C THR A 46 8.02 14.19 -3.41
N LEU A 47 9.24 14.04 -3.95
CA LEU A 47 9.66 12.82 -4.62
C LEU A 47 9.60 11.60 -3.71
N LEU A 48 10.06 11.72 -2.46
CA LEU A 48 10.02 10.64 -1.47
C LEU A 48 8.58 10.27 -1.11
N SER A 49 7.68 11.24 -0.95
CA SER A 49 6.25 11.01 -0.71
C SER A 49 5.59 10.25 -1.85
N CYS A 50 5.67 10.77 -3.09
CA CYS A 50 5.10 10.11 -4.26
C CYS A 50 5.62 8.67 -4.44
N THR A 51 6.91 8.49 -4.20
CA THR A 51 7.58 7.18 -4.28
C THR A 51 7.06 6.22 -3.20
N LEU A 52 6.85 6.70 -1.98
CA LEU A 52 6.25 5.92 -0.88
C LEU A 52 4.82 5.50 -1.21
N ASP A 53 4.00 6.43 -1.68
CA ASP A 53 2.59 6.18 -1.94
C ASP A 53 2.41 5.15 -3.04
N LYS A 54 3.19 5.28 -4.12
CA LYS A 54 3.20 4.29 -5.21
C LYS A 54 3.61 2.90 -4.72
N ALA A 55 4.59 2.80 -3.83
CA ALA A 55 5.02 1.51 -3.30
C ALA A 55 4.02 0.90 -2.31
N ARG A 56 3.41 1.71 -1.44
CA ARG A 56 2.32 1.28 -0.53
C ARG A 56 1.12 0.79 -1.33
N TYR A 57 0.74 1.52 -2.37
CA TYR A 57 -0.33 1.12 -3.29
C TYR A 57 -0.03 -0.24 -3.93
N ASN A 58 1.15 -0.41 -4.53
CA ASN A 58 1.55 -1.68 -5.13
C ASN A 58 1.54 -2.85 -4.12
N LEU A 59 1.95 -2.60 -2.88
CA LEU A 59 1.92 -3.60 -1.81
C LEU A 59 0.47 -4.01 -1.50
N ARG A 60 -0.42 -3.04 -1.34
CA ARG A 60 -1.84 -3.25 -1.08
C ARG A 60 -2.50 -4.03 -2.22
N CYS A 61 -2.26 -3.66 -3.47
CA CYS A 61 -2.75 -4.41 -4.64
C CYS A 61 -2.31 -5.87 -4.61
N LYS A 62 -1.05 -6.15 -4.28
CA LYS A 62 -0.55 -7.55 -4.16
C LYS A 62 -1.18 -8.31 -3.00
N GLN A 63 -1.39 -7.66 -1.86
CA GLN A 63 -2.06 -8.25 -0.70
C GLN A 63 -3.52 -8.59 -1.01
N VAL A 64 -4.24 -7.65 -1.62
CA VAL A 64 -5.63 -7.85 -2.07
C VAL A 64 -5.72 -8.96 -3.10
N ALA A 65 -4.85 -8.97 -4.11
CA ALA A 65 -4.81 -10.05 -5.10
C ALA A 65 -4.54 -11.43 -4.47
N ARG A 66 -3.64 -11.50 -3.47
CA ARG A 66 -3.39 -12.74 -2.71
C ARG A 66 -4.62 -13.16 -1.92
N LEU A 67 -5.28 -12.23 -1.24
CA LEU A 67 -6.50 -12.50 -0.48
C LEU A 67 -7.61 -13.04 -1.40
N ASN A 68 -7.83 -12.39 -2.55
CA ASN A 68 -8.83 -12.81 -3.53
C ASN A 68 -8.55 -14.20 -4.09
N ARG A 69 -7.28 -14.53 -4.38
CA ARG A 69 -6.89 -15.90 -4.77
C ARG A 69 -7.19 -16.91 -3.67
N TRP A 70 -6.86 -16.59 -2.41
CA TRP A 70 -7.18 -17.46 -1.28
C TRP A 70 -8.69 -17.66 -1.11
N ARG A 71 -9.49 -16.61 -1.29
CA ARG A 71 -10.95 -16.67 -1.28
C ARG A 71 -11.48 -17.55 -2.41
N GLN A 72 -10.96 -17.39 -3.62
CA GLN A 72 -11.34 -18.22 -4.76
C GLN A 72 -11.04 -19.70 -4.49
N VAL A 73 -9.81 -20.03 -4.07
CA VAL A 73 -9.43 -21.41 -3.75
C VAL A 73 -10.31 -21.97 -2.63
N ARG A 74 -10.59 -21.19 -1.59
CA ARG A 74 -11.52 -21.59 -0.52
C ARG A 74 -12.92 -21.89 -1.05
N SER A 75 -13.46 -21.03 -1.92
CA SER A 75 -14.78 -21.22 -2.52
C SER A 75 -14.83 -22.47 -3.39
N GLU A 76 -13.80 -22.72 -4.19
CA GLU A 76 -13.69 -23.92 -5.04
C GLU A 76 -13.63 -25.20 -4.19
N LEU A 77 -12.87 -25.20 -3.10
CA LEU A 77 -12.78 -26.35 -2.19
C LEU A 77 -14.07 -26.62 -1.41
N LEU A 78 -14.91 -25.61 -1.19
CA LEU A 78 -16.15 -25.72 -0.44
C LEU A 78 -17.40 -25.91 -1.32
N LYS A 79 -17.26 -25.89 -2.64
CA LYS A 79 -18.38 -25.87 -3.60
C LYS A 79 -19.32 -27.09 -3.51
N ASP A 80 -18.81 -28.22 -3.03
CA ASP A 80 -19.56 -29.48 -2.89
C ASP A 80 -19.76 -29.91 -1.42
N VAL A 81 -19.44 -29.03 -0.46
CA VAL A 81 -19.55 -29.32 0.97
C VAL A 81 -20.82 -28.67 1.52
N TYR A 82 -21.90 -29.45 1.62
CA TYR A 82 -23.19 -28.97 2.15
C TYR A 82 -23.18 -28.93 3.68
N TYR A 83 -22.49 -27.96 4.27
CA TYR A 83 -22.72 -27.60 5.67
C TYR A 83 -23.97 -26.72 5.73
N GLY A 84 -25.06 -27.21 6.32
CA GLY A 84 -26.33 -26.47 6.44
C GLY A 84 -26.22 -25.08 7.10
N SER A 85 -25.10 -24.76 7.78
CA SER A 85 -24.79 -23.41 8.29
C SER A 85 -23.79 -22.61 7.42
N CYS A 86 -23.10 -23.23 6.45
CA CYS A 86 -22.15 -22.55 5.54
C CYS A 86 -22.84 -21.71 4.47
N ALA A 87 -24.04 -22.06 4.02
CA ALA A 87 -24.77 -21.25 3.02
C ALA A 87 -25.07 -19.84 3.54
N VAL A 88 -25.56 -19.73 4.80
CA VAL A 88 -25.78 -18.46 5.49
C VAL A 88 -24.46 -17.72 5.73
N TYR A 89 -23.39 -18.44 6.06
CA TYR A 89 -22.06 -17.85 6.21
C TYR A 89 -21.54 -17.26 4.88
N HIS A 90 -21.77 -17.94 3.75
CA HIS A 90 -21.37 -17.46 2.42
C HIS A 90 -22.12 -16.20 2.01
N GLU A 91 -23.43 -16.10 2.27
CA GLU A 91 -24.20 -14.87 2.01
C GLU A 91 -23.72 -13.70 2.88
N ILE A 92 -23.45 -13.95 4.17
CA ILE A 92 -22.94 -12.93 5.09
C ILE A 92 -21.52 -12.49 4.71
N GLU A 93 -20.63 -13.40 4.32
CA GLU A 93 -19.29 -13.05 3.83
C GLU A 93 -19.37 -12.26 2.52
N ALA A 94 -20.19 -12.69 1.56
CA ALA A 94 -20.36 -11.99 0.28
C ALA A 94 -20.89 -10.56 0.46
N GLN A 95 -21.82 -10.36 1.41
CA GLN A 95 -22.33 -9.03 1.72
C GLN A 95 -21.28 -8.15 2.43
N LYS A 96 -20.56 -8.70 3.41
CA LYS A 96 -19.42 -8.00 4.05
C LYS A 96 -18.33 -7.63 3.06
N GLU A 97 -18.10 -8.46 2.05
CA GLU A 97 -17.09 -8.23 1.03
C GLU A 97 -17.48 -7.07 0.11
N LYS A 98 -18.74 -7.01 -0.33
CA LYS A 98 -19.28 -5.85 -1.05
C LYS A 98 -19.14 -4.57 -0.24
N ASP A 99 -19.50 -4.61 1.04
CA ASP A 99 -19.43 -3.46 1.94
C ASP A 99 -17.99 -3.00 2.25
N GLN A 100 -17.01 -3.91 2.18
CA GLN A 100 -15.58 -3.60 2.39
C GLN A 100 -14.93 -3.02 1.14
N ILE A 101 -15.31 -3.49 -0.06
CA ILE A 101 -14.82 -2.93 -1.32
C ILE A 101 -15.28 -1.47 -1.44
N ILE A 102 -16.57 -1.22 -1.20
CA ILE A 102 -17.15 0.14 -1.23
C ILE A 102 -16.46 1.06 -0.21
N ARG A 103 -16.21 0.57 1.01
CA ARG A 103 -15.48 1.35 2.04
C ARG A 103 -14.01 1.59 1.67
N GLY A 104 -13.32 0.58 1.16
CA GLY A 104 -11.90 0.68 0.83
C GLY A 104 -11.60 1.61 -0.35
N GLU A 105 -12.51 1.71 -1.31
CA GLU A 105 -12.43 2.69 -2.42
C GLU A 105 -12.68 4.11 -1.91
N ASN A 106 -13.72 4.31 -1.09
CA ASN A 106 -14.01 5.62 -0.48
C ASN A 106 -12.87 6.09 0.43
N GLU A 107 -12.32 5.22 1.30
CA GLU A 107 -11.20 5.58 2.18
C GLU A 107 -9.93 5.95 1.39
N LEU A 108 -9.64 5.27 0.28
CA LEU A 108 -8.47 5.61 -0.55
C LEU A 108 -8.64 6.96 -1.26
N GLN A 109 -9.86 7.27 -1.67
CA GLN A 109 -10.17 8.54 -2.33
C GLN A 109 -10.15 9.70 -1.34
N ILE A 110 -10.69 9.51 -0.13
CA ILE A 110 -10.69 10.50 0.96
C ILE A 110 -9.27 10.78 1.45
N ASN A 111 -8.46 9.74 1.66
CA ASN A 111 -7.15 9.91 2.29
C ASN A 111 -6.15 10.68 1.41
N TRP A 112 -6.23 10.58 0.07
CA TRP A 112 -5.39 11.39 -0.82
C TRP A 112 -5.87 12.85 -0.93
N PHE A 113 -7.17 13.08 -0.79
CA PHE A 113 -7.77 14.41 -0.87
C PHE A 113 -7.50 15.24 0.39
N GLU A 114 -7.73 14.64 1.57
CA GLU A 114 -7.53 15.28 2.87
C GLU A 114 -6.04 15.46 3.18
N GLU A 115 -5.20 14.46 2.91
CA GLU A 115 -3.76 14.49 3.26
C GLU A 115 -2.96 15.49 2.39
N LEU A 116 -3.46 15.84 1.20
CA LEU A 116 -2.86 16.85 0.33
C LEU A 116 -3.56 18.22 0.41
N GLY A 117 -4.64 18.35 1.17
CA GLY A 117 -5.41 19.59 1.28
C GLY A 117 -5.97 20.06 -0.07
N LEU A 118 -6.31 19.12 -0.96
CA LEU A 118 -6.71 19.39 -2.35
C LEU A 118 -8.23 19.51 -2.53
N GLU A 119 -8.96 19.76 -1.44
CA GLU A 119 -10.42 19.98 -1.50
C GLU A 119 -10.79 21.11 -2.48
N ASP A 120 -9.86 22.04 -2.72
CA ASP A 120 -9.96 23.05 -3.78
C ASP A 120 -8.65 23.13 -4.59
N LEU A 121 -8.51 22.21 -5.54
CA LEU A 121 -7.40 22.18 -6.50
C LEU A 121 -7.29 23.50 -7.28
N ASP A 122 -8.40 24.17 -7.56
CA ASP A 122 -8.43 25.42 -8.33
C ASP A 122 -7.84 26.57 -7.51
N GLU A 123 -8.19 26.68 -6.23
CA GLU A 123 -7.57 27.62 -5.29
C GLU A 123 -6.06 27.36 -5.13
N PHE A 124 -5.64 26.10 -5.03
CA PHE A 124 -4.22 25.74 -4.96
C PHE A 124 -3.44 26.12 -6.23
N LEU A 125 -3.99 25.82 -7.42
CA LEU A 125 -3.38 26.22 -8.69
C LEU A 125 -3.35 27.74 -8.84
N HIS A 126 -4.37 28.44 -8.34
CA HIS A 126 -4.39 29.89 -8.32
C HIS A 126 -3.29 30.46 -7.42
N GLN A 127 -3.08 29.90 -6.22
CA GLN A 127 -1.99 30.30 -5.32
C GLN A 127 -0.62 30.06 -5.93
N ILE A 128 -0.39 28.93 -6.60
CA ILE A 128 0.87 28.66 -7.31
C ILE A 128 1.10 29.65 -8.44
N SER A 129 0.06 29.98 -9.21
CA SER A 129 0.17 30.96 -10.31
C SER A 129 0.54 32.36 -9.83
N GLY A 130 0.24 32.69 -8.56
CA GLY A 130 0.62 33.93 -7.90
C GLY A 130 2.10 34.01 -7.48
N ILE A 131 2.79 32.86 -7.35
CA ILE A 131 4.21 32.81 -7.01
C ILE A 131 5.03 33.09 -8.28
N LYS A 132 5.18 34.38 -8.62
CA LYS A 132 6.12 34.82 -9.67
C LYS A 132 7.54 34.63 -9.16
N THR A 133 8.23 33.59 -9.62
CA THR A 133 9.67 33.47 -9.42
C THR A 133 10.37 34.48 -10.32
N SER A 134 11.04 35.48 -9.74
CA SER A 134 11.98 36.31 -10.49
C SER A 134 13.13 35.41 -10.93
N VAL A 135 13.16 35.08 -12.22
CA VAL A 135 14.33 34.45 -12.84
C VAL A 135 15.37 35.54 -13.00
N GLU A 136 16.25 35.71 -12.01
CA GLU A 136 17.47 36.50 -12.19
C GLU A 136 18.41 35.72 -13.12
N ARG A 137 18.79 36.35 -14.24
CA ARG A 137 19.74 35.84 -15.23
C ARG A 137 21.13 36.41 -14.97
#